data_AF-A0A1K1NZ86-F1
#
_entry.id   AF-A0A1K1NZ86-F1
#
_cell.length_a   1.000
_cell.length_b   1.000
_cell.length_c   1.000
_cell.angle_alpha   90.00
_cell.angle_beta   90.00
_cell.angle_gamma   90.00
#
_symmetry.space_group_name_H-M   'P 1'
#
loop_
_entity.id
_entity.type
_entity.pdbx_description
1 polymer ?
#
loop_
_entity_poly.entity_id
_entity_poly.type
_entity_poly.pdbx_seq_one_letter_code
_entity_poly.pdbx_strand_id
1 'polypeptide(L)' 'MKAEDLQKIIMGTEQAAEMWGLSQDHIKKLCRQGKCVAVQIGKTWVIAKGQENPKSRRGE' A
#
# COMPACT_ATOMS: atom_id res chain seq x y z
N MET A 1 -2.00 -16.64 -16.46
CA MET A 1 -1.44 -15.59 -15.58
C MET A 1 -0.29 -16.20 -14.81
N LYS A 2 0.90 -15.60 -14.82
CA LYS A 2 2.05 -16.12 -14.07
C LYS A 2 2.17 -15.39 -12.73
N ALA A 3 2.83 -16.01 -11.75
CA ALA A 3 3.04 -15.39 -10.43
C ALA A 3 3.79 -14.04 -10.53
N GLU A 4 4.67 -13.92 -11.52
CA GLU A 4 5.42 -12.69 -11.82
C GLU A 4 4.51 -11.50 -12.15
N ASP A 5 3.34 -11.76 -12.74
CA ASP A 5 2.38 -10.71 -13.08
C ASP A 5 1.74 -10.11 -11.82
N LEU A 6 1.61 -10.89 -10.74
CA LEU A 6 1.07 -10.42 -9.47
C LEU A 6 2.04 -9.44 -8.79
N GLN A 7 3.35 -9.69 -8.86
CA GLN A 7 4.36 -8.80 -8.27
C GLN A 7 4.35 -7.39 -8.86
N LYS A 8 3.78 -7.20 -10.06
CA LYS A 8 3.63 -5.90 -10.71
C LYS A 8 2.45 -5.09 -10.17
N ILE A 9 1.44 -5.76 -9.60
CA ILE A 9 0.17 -5.13 -9.20
C ILE A 9 -0.04 -5.06 -7.68
N ILE A 10 0.72 -5.84 -6.89
CA ILE A 10 0.69 -5.78 -5.43
C ILE A 10 2.05 -5.43 -4.84
N MET A 11 2.03 -4.85 -3.64
CA MET A 11 3.20 -4.51 -2.86
C MET A 11 2.97 -4.69 -1.37
N GLY A 12 4.05 -4.86 -0.60
CA GLY A 12 4.01 -4.88 0.86
C GLY A 12 4.10 -3.49 1.48
N THR A 13 4.02 -3.41 2.82
CA THR A 13 4.12 -2.14 3.55
C THR A 13 5.49 -1.48 3.43
N GLU A 14 6.55 -2.28 3.29
CA GLU A 14 7.92 -1.79 3.08
C GLU A 14 8.06 -1.08 1.73
N GLN A 15 7.69 -1.76 0.65
CA GLN A 15 7.71 -1.19 -0.70
C GLN A 15 6.83 0.05 -0.83
N ALA A 16 5.65 0.05 -0.20
CA ALA A 16 4.78 1.23 -0.16
C ALA A 16 5.40 2.40 0.61
N ALA A 17 6.09 2.11 1.71
CA ALA A 17 6.80 3.10 2.53
C ALA A 17 7.91 3.78 1.72
N GLU A 18 8.72 3.01 1.00
CA GLU A 18 9.76 3.53 0.10
C GLU A 18 9.15 4.33 -1.05
N MET A 19 8.11 3.80 -1.72
CA MET A 19 7.47 4.43 -2.88
C MET A 19 6.81 5.77 -2.53
N TRP A 20 6.17 5.87 -1.35
CA TRP A 20 5.42 7.06 -0.95
C TRP A 20 6.19 7.97 0.01
N GLY A 21 7.41 7.62 0.40
CA GLY A 21 8.22 8.37 1.36
C GLY A 21 7.59 8.45 2.75
N LEU A 22 6.97 7.36 3.21
CA LEU A 22 6.27 7.27 4.50
C LEU A 22 6.89 6.17 5.37
N SER A 23 6.66 6.19 6.68
CA SER A 23 7.05 5.05 7.53
C SER A 23 6.10 3.87 7.34
N GLN A 24 6.59 2.64 7.51
CA GLN A 24 5.74 1.43 7.43
C GLN A 24 4.57 1.47 8.41
N ASP A 25 4.75 2.01 9.62
CA ASP A 25 3.66 2.19 10.58
C ASP A 25 2.60 3.18 10.09
N HIS A 26 3.01 4.23 9.38
CA HIS A 26 2.08 5.14 8.75
C HIS A 26 1.30 4.45 7.63
N ILE A 27 1.96 3.63 6.79
CA ILE A 27 1.28 2.81 5.78
C ILE A 27 0.23 1.90 6.44
N LYS A 28 0.61 1.15 7.49
CA LYS A 28 -0.33 0.28 8.22
C LYS A 28 -1.50 1.06 8.81
N LYS A 29 -1.26 2.29 9.31
CA LYS A 29 -2.33 3.17 9.79
C LYS A 29 -3.28 3.56 8.65
N LEU A 30 -2.77 3.92 7.48
CA LEU A 30 -3.57 4.28 6.32
C LEU A 30 -4.41 3.10 5.80
N CYS A 31 -3.83 1.88 5.78
CA CYS A 31 -4.56 0.67 5.44
C CYS A 31 -5.72 0.40 6.42
N ARG A 32 -5.47 0.50 7.74
CA ARG A 32 -6.52 0.37 8.78
C ARG A 32 -7.61 1.43 8.65
N GLN A 33 -7.27 2.62 8.19
CA GLN A 33 -8.21 3.73 7.97
C GLN A 33 -9.00 3.60 6.65
N GLY A 34 -8.74 2.58 5.82
CA GLY A 34 -9.36 2.45 4.51
C GLY A 34 -8.93 3.51 3.49
N LYS A 35 -7.82 4.21 3.76
CA LYS A 35 -7.26 5.23 2.85
C LYS A 35 -6.42 4.63 1.73
N CYS A 36 -5.97 3.38 1.89
CA CYS A 36 -5.30 2.60 0.86
C CYS A 36 -6.23 1.50 0.36
N VAL A 37 -6.18 1.22 -0.94
CA VAL A 37 -6.64 -0.03 -1.54
C VAL A 37 -5.70 -1.14 -1.08
N ALA A 38 -6.07 -1.81 0.00
CA ALA A 38 -5.26 -2.86 0.62
C ALA A 38 -6.14 -3.92 1.30
N VAL A 39 -5.60 -5.13 1.43
CA VAL A 39 -6.22 -6.23 2.16
C VAL A 39 -5.23 -6.78 3.19
N GLN A 40 -5.75 -7.17 4.35
CA GLN A 40 -4.96 -7.85 5.37
C GLN A 40 -5.10 -9.36 5.22
N ILE A 41 -3.97 -10.05 5.05
CA ILE A 41 -3.89 -11.52 5.00
C ILE A 41 -3.06 -11.97 6.22
N GLY A 42 -3.74 -12.50 7.22
CA GLY A 42 -3.14 -12.80 8.52
C GLY A 42 -2.56 -11.55 9.19
N LYS A 43 -1.23 -11.48 9.33
CA LYS A 43 -0.52 -10.33 9.93
C LYS A 43 0.08 -9.39 8.89
N THR A 44 -0.07 -9.69 7.60
CA THR A 44 0.58 -8.97 6.50
C THR A 44 -0.44 -8.14 5.74
N TRP A 45 -0.05 -6.92 5.35
CA TRP A 45 -0.84 -6.06 4.48
C TRP A 45 -0.36 -6.23 3.03
N VAL A 46 -1.29 -6.48 2.13
CA VAL A 46 -1.08 -6.51 0.68
C VAL A 46 -1.77 -5.29 0.09
N ILE A 47 -1.00 -4.44 -0.59
CA ILE A 47 -1.41 -3.12 -1.06
C ILE A 47 -1.41 -3.14 -2.59
N ALA A 48 -2.43 -2.58 -3.24
CA ALA A 48 -2.43 -2.42 -4.69
C ALA A 48 -1.34 -1.40 -5.10
N LYS A 49 -0.40 -1.80 -5.95
CA LYS A 49 0.78 -1.00 -6.30
C LYS A 49 0.46 0.21 -7.19
N GLY A 50 -0.59 0.12 -8.00
CA GLY A 50 -0.96 1.15 -8.99
C GLY A 50 -1.83 2.30 -8.45
N GLN A 51 -2.03 2.41 -7.15
CA GLN A 51 -2.85 3.48 -6.56
C GLN A 51 -2.01 4.73 -6.26
N GLU A 52 -2.66 5.89 -6.24
CA GLU A 52 -2.03 7.14 -5.83
C GLU A 52 -1.62 7.12 -4.35
N ASN A 53 -0.61 7.92 -3.99
CA ASN A 53 -0.27 8.13 -2.60
C ASN A 53 -1.52 8.67 -1.86
N PRO A 54 -2.04 7.98 -0.85
CA PRO A 54 -3.25 8.39 -0.12
C PRO A 54 -3.08 9.71 0.64
N LYS A 55 -1.86 10.24 0.72
CA LYS A 55 -1.55 11.58 1.24
C LYS A 55 -1.68 12.68 0.19
N SER A 56 -1.66 12.37 -1.11
CA SER A 56 -1.67 13.40 -2.18
C SER A 56 -3.04 14.06 -2.34
N ARG A 57 -4.13 13.36 -1.99
CA ARG A 57 -5.47 13.94 -1.99
C ARG A 57 -5.81 14.54 -0.62
N ARG A 58 -5.23 15.70 -0.34
CA ARG A 58 -5.83 16.71 0.52
C ARG A 58 -5.37 18.07 0.02
N GLY A 59 -6.31 18.84 -0.51
CA GLY A 59 -6.13 20.29 -0.57
C GLY A 59 -5.97 20.77 0.86
N GLU A 60 -4.76 21.21 1.19
CA GLU A 60 -4.41 22.15 2.27
C GLU A 60 -3.30 23.04 1.71
#